data_AF-A0A7X1Y5W9-F1
#
_entry.id   AF-A0A7X1Y5W9-F1
#
_cell.length_a   1.000
_cell.length_b   1.000
_cell.length_c   1.000
_cell.angle_alpha   90.00
_cell.angle_beta   90.00
_cell.angle_gamma   90.00
#
_symmetry.space_group_name_H-M   'P 1'
#
loop_
_entity.id
_entity.type
_entity.pdbx_description
1 polymer ?
#
loop_
_entity_poly.entity_id
_entity_poly.type
_entity_poly.pdbx_seq_one_letter_code
_entity_poly.pdbx_strand_id
1 'polypeptide(L)'
;MLEVEIPGKRPKTPSLTESQLEQTLPETGQFLFDKDLQHWPELIHRSSSQEILRTPLQTDAEGKLYIERPNWEHIHQKRYSQLDNLINDLKAHGMKMVRNNHH
;
A
#
# COMPACT_ATOMS: atom_id res chain seq x y z
N MET A 1 -17.98 -26.98 22.44
CA MET A 1 -17.23 -26.58 21.22
C MET A 1 -16.23 -25.55 21.71
N LEU A 2 -14.94 -25.90 21.78
CA LEU A 2 -13.93 -25.10 22.46
C LEU A 2 -13.40 -24.06 21.47
N GLU A 3 -13.67 -22.77 21.72
CA GLU A 3 -12.93 -21.68 21.09
C GLU A 3 -11.52 -21.69 21.69
N VAL A 4 -10.53 -22.07 20.87
CA VAL A 4 -9.13 -22.06 21.28
C VAL A 4 -8.57 -20.64 21.11
N GLU A 5 -8.64 -19.87 22.19
CA GLU A 5 -7.90 -18.61 22.33
C GLU A 5 -6.41 -18.94 22.59
N ILE A 6 -5.60 -18.84 21.54
CA ILE A 6 -4.14 -19.00 21.60
C ILE A 6 -3.50 -17.74 22.22
N PRO A 7 -2.64 -17.86 23.26
CA PRO A 7 -2.06 -16.72 23.96
C PRO A 7 -0.85 -16.17 23.18
N GLY A 8 -0.83 -14.86 22.90
CA GLY A 8 0.38 -14.17 22.43
C GLY A 8 0.26 -13.15 21.29
N LYS A 9 -0.94 -12.73 20.84
CA LYS A 9 -1.03 -11.61 19.90
C LYS A 9 -1.01 -10.29 20.66
N ARG A 10 0.20 -9.74 20.86
CA ARG A 10 0.37 -8.28 21.09
C ARG A 10 -0.50 -7.57 20.04
N PRO A 11 -1.29 -6.54 20.39
CA PRO A 11 -2.17 -5.91 19.42
C PRO A 11 -1.32 -5.42 18.25
N LYS A 12 -1.34 -6.18 17.15
CA LYS A 12 -0.89 -5.71 15.86
C LYS A 12 -1.83 -4.54 15.59
N THR A 13 -1.33 -3.32 15.60
CA THR A 13 -2.05 -2.18 15.03
C THR A 13 -2.61 -2.69 13.71
N PRO A 14 -3.93 -2.80 13.54
CA PRO A 14 -4.44 -3.54 12.41
C PRO A 14 -4.06 -2.75 11.16
N SER A 15 -3.19 -3.32 10.34
CA SER A 15 -3.13 -2.99 8.92
C SER A 15 -4.59 -2.94 8.42
N LEU A 16 -4.95 -1.92 7.63
CA LEU A 16 -6.37 -1.63 7.33
C LEU A 16 -7.11 -2.91 6.93
N THR A 17 -8.21 -3.22 7.61
CA THR A 17 -9.08 -4.34 7.25
C THR A 17 -9.66 -4.11 5.86
N GLU A 18 -10.09 -5.18 5.19
CA GLU A 18 -10.64 -5.05 3.84
C GLU A 18 -11.83 -4.08 3.80
N SER A 19 -12.73 -4.14 4.78
CA SER A 19 -13.85 -3.20 4.89
C SER A 19 -13.40 -1.74 5.07
N GLN A 20 -12.31 -1.50 5.79
CA GLN A 20 -11.75 -0.15 5.93
C GLN A 20 -11.11 0.32 4.62
N LEU A 21 -10.46 -0.57 3.89
CA LEU A 21 -9.89 -0.24 2.58
C LEU A 21 -10.97 0.04 1.54
N GLU A 22 -12.05 -0.73 1.53
CA GLU A 22 -13.23 -0.46 0.68
C GLU A 22 -13.80 0.94 0.92
N GLN A 23 -13.84 1.38 2.17
CA GLN A 23 -14.29 2.72 2.55
C GLN A 23 -13.27 3.82 2.23
N THR A 24 -11.97 3.50 2.31
CA THR A 24 -10.89 4.47 2.09
C THR A 24 -10.54 4.62 0.62
N LEU A 25 -10.75 3.56 -0.18
CA LEU A 25 -10.51 3.47 -1.62
C LEU A 25 -11.82 3.19 -2.38
N PRO A 26 -12.86 4.04 -2.28
CA PRO A 26 -14.13 3.79 -2.95
C PRO A 26 -14.03 3.78 -4.48
N GLU A 27 -13.06 4.50 -5.07
CA GLU A 27 -12.96 4.65 -6.52
C GLU A 27 -11.69 4.00 -7.10
N THR A 28 -11.79 3.51 -8.33
CA THR A 28 -10.64 2.99 -9.09
C THR A 28 -9.58 4.08 -9.29
N GLY A 29 -8.30 3.71 -9.25
CA GLY A 29 -7.20 4.65 -9.39
C GLY A 29 -6.88 5.42 -8.11
N GLN A 30 -7.52 5.10 -6.98
CA GLN A 30 -7.11 5.61 -5.68
C GLN A 30 -6.01 4.74 -5.07
N PHE A 31 -5.13 5.36 -4.27
CA PHE A 31 -4.08 4.67 -3.54
C PHE A 31 -3.76 5.32 -2.20
N LEU A 32 -3.17 4.53 -1.31
CA LEU A 32 -2.57 4.97 -0.06
C LEU A 32 -1.34 4.14 0.27
N PHE A 33 -0.52 4.64 1.18
CA PHE A 33 0.56 3.88 1.77
C PHE A 33 0.16 3.45 3.18
N ASP A 34 0.24 2.16 3.45
CA ASP A 34 0.12 1.66 4.81
C ASP A 34 1.40 2.03 5.57
N LYS A 35 1.22 2.78 6.66
CA LYS A 35 2.29 3.26 7.53
C LYS A 35 2.37 2.43 8.82
N ASP A 36 2.03 1.15 8.75
CA ASP A 36 2.26 0.25 9.87
C ASP A 36 3.76 0.23 10.21
N LEU A 37 4.12 0.84 11.34
CA LEU A 37 5.50 0.95 11.82
C LEU A 37 6.16 -0.42 12.08
N GLN A 38 5.39 -1.51 12.11
CA GLN A 38 5.88 -2.87 12.32
C GLN A 38 6.09 -3.63 11.00
N HIS A 39 5.53 -3.15 9.89
CA HIS A 39 5.65 -3.79 8.57
C HIS A 39 6.35 -2.86 7.58
N TRP A 40 6.92 -3.44 6.53
CA TRP A 40 7.45 -2.64 5.42
C TRP A 40 6.30 -1.85 4.77
N PRO A 41 6.51 -0.58 4.36
CA PRO A 41 5.47 0.21 3.73
C PRO A 41 4.93 -0.49 2.49
N GLU A 42 3.62 -0.59 2.37
CA GLU A 42 2.95 -1.17 1.21
C GLU A 42 2.16 -0.08 0.47
N LEU A 43 2.23 -0.12 -0.85
CA LEU A 43 1.30 0.62 -1.71
C LEU A 43 0.01 -0.18 -1.84
N ILE A 44 -1.07 0.35 -1.28
CA ILE A 44 -2.41 -0.21 -1.42
C ILE A 44 -3.18 0.65 -2.42
N HIS A 45 -3.76 0.04 -3.44
CA HIS A 45 -4.51 0.76 -4.47
C HIS A 45 -5.70 -0.04 -4.98
N ARG A 46 -6.72 0.67 -5.48
CA ARG A 46 -7.85 0.05 -6.18
C ARG A 46 -7.59 0.04 -7.68
N SER A 47 -7.54 -1.17 -8.26
CA SER A 47 -7.31 -1.40 -9.68
C SER A 47 -8.51 -0.94 -10.52
N SER A 48 -8.35 -0.87 -11.85
CA SER A 48 -9.47 -0.62 -12.77
C SER A 48 -10.52 -1.72 -12.73
N SER A 49 -10.15 -2.94 -12.31
CA SER A 49 -11.05 -4.08 -12.11
C SER A 49 -11.80 -4.01 -10.77
N GLN A 50 -11.70 -2.90 -10.04
CA GLN A 50 -12.28 -2.67 -8.70
C GLN A 50 -11.66 -3.49 -7.57
N GLU A 51 -10.63 -4.29 -7.86
CA GLU A 51 -9.91 -5.06 -6.86
C GLU A 51 -8.97 -4.17 -6.05
N ILE A 52 -8.91 -4.38 -4.73
CA ILE A 52 -7.89 -3.76 -3.88
C ILE A 52 -6.64 -4.62 -3.94
N LEU A 53 -5.53 -4.00 -4.33
CA LEU A 53 -4.26 -4.65 -4.51
C LEU A 53 -3.19 -4.02 -3.61
N ARG A 54 -2.48 -4.87 -2.88
CA ARG A 54 -1.32 -4.51 -2.06
C ARG A 54 -0.05 -4.78 -2.84
N THR A 55 0.88 -3.84 -2.79
CA THR A 55 2.16 -3.91 -3.50
C THR A 55 3.26 -3.54 -2.52
N PRO A 56 4.13 -4.49 -2.15
CA PRO A 56 5.24 -4.19 -1.25
C PRO A 56 6.17 -3.14 -1.84
N LEU A 57 6.56 -2.15 -1.03
CA LEU A 57 7.64 -1.25 -1.37
C LEU A 57 8.97 -1.93 -1.01
N GLN A 58 9.82 -2.14 -2.01
CA GLN A 58 11.10 -2.79 -1.87
C GLN A 58 12.23 -1.75 -1.84
N THR A 59 13.37 -2.14 -1.27
CA THR A 59 14.62 -1.38 -1.36
C THR A 59 15.69 -2.22 -2.04
N ASP A 60 16.51 -1.58 -2.87
CA ASP A 60 17.67 -2.26 -3.46
C ASP A 60 18.90 -2.17 -2.54
N ALA A 61 20.02 -2.74 -3.00
CA ALA A 61 21.28 -2.73 -2.26
C ALA A 61 21.86 -1.32 -2.01
N GLU A 62 21.42 -0.31 -2.77
CA GLU A 62 21.80 1.09 -2.59
C GLU A 62 20.81 1.85 -1.68
N GLY A 63 19.75 1.18 -1.21
CA GLY A 63 18.69 1.78 -0.39
C GLY A 63 17.64 2.56 -1.18
N LYS A 64 17.58 2.42 -2.52
CA LYS A 64 16.58 3.08 -3.35
C LYS A 64 15.27 2.29 -3.33
N LEU A 65 14.16 3.01 -3.22
CA LEU A 65 12.81 2.45 -3.18
C LEU A 65 12.36 2.05 -4.58
N TYR A 66 11.62 0.94 -4.70
CA TYR A 66 10.96 0.53 -5.93
C TYR A 66 9.75 -0.36 -5.66
N ILE A 67 8.88 -0.50 -6.66
CA ILE A 67 7.75 -1.45 -6.64
C ILE A 67 7.81 -2.34 -7.87
N GLU A 68 7.17 -3.51 -7.79
CA GLU A 68 7.06 -4.44 -8.90
C GLU A 68 5.63 -4.51 -9.42
N ARG A 69 5.33 -3.67 -10.42
CA ARG A 69 4.05 -3.66 -11.14
C ARG A 69 4.26 -3.67 -12.65
N PRO A 70 4.44 -4.85 -13.29
CA PRO A 70 4.79 -4.93 -14.72
C PRO A 70 3.85 -4.16 -15.66
N ASN A 71 2.59 -4.01 -15.29
CA ASN A 71 1.59 -3.27 -16.07
C ASN A 71 1.77 -1.74 -16.00
N TRP A 72 2.68 -1.21 -15.18
CA TRP A 72 2.97 0.22 -15.04
C TRP A 72 4.38 0.50 -15.55
N GLU A 73 4.56 0.50 -16.87
CA GLU A 73 5.88 0.52 -17.53
C GLU A 73 6.84 1.61 -17.01
N HIS A 74 6.33 2.81 -16.72
CA HIS A 74 7.14 3.93 -16.25
C HIS A 74 7.45 3.93 -14.73
N ILE A 75 6.80 3.06 -13.96
CA ILE A 75 6.91 2.99 -12.49
C ILE A 75 7.53 1.66 -12.05
N HIS A 76 7.29 0.57 -12.79
CA HIS A 76 7.81 -0.77 -12.53
C HIS A 76 9.33 -0.76 -12.39
N GLN A 77 9.83 -1.24 -11.24
CA GLN A 77 11.26 -1.34 -10.92
C GLN A 77 12.07 -0.03 -11.07
N LYS A 78 11.42 1.12 -11.26
CA LYS A 78 12.09 2.41 -11.24
C LYS A 78 12.61 2.68 -9.82
N ARG A 79 13.86 3.14 -9.73
CA ARG A 79 14.52 3.44 -8.46
C ARG A 79 14.26 4.87 -8.03
N TYR A 80 13.76 5.03 -6.82
CA TYR A 80 13.44 6.31 -6.21
C TYR A 80 14.27 6.52 -4.94
N SER A 81 14.96 7.65 -4.85
CA SER A 81 15.69 8.02 -3.63
C SER A 81 14.77 8.42 -2.47
N GLN A 82 13.53 8.79 -2.77
CA GLN A 82 12.55 9.30 -1.81
C GLN A 82 11.15 8.82 -2.18
N LEU A 83 10.32 8.56 -1.16
CA LEU A 83 8.93 8.13 -1.35
C LEU A 83 8.09 9.17 -2.11
N ASP A 84 8.36 10.46 -1.91
CA ASP A 84 7.65 11.55 -2.60
C ASP A 84 7.81 11.48 -4.13
N ASN A 85 8.96 11.02 -4.63
CA ASN A 85 9.18 10.86 -6.07
C ASN A 85 8.31 9.72 -6.64
N LEU A 86 8.16 8.62 -5.90
CA LEU A 86 7.23 7.56 -6.26
C LEU A 86 5.78 8.06 -6.22
N ILE A 87 5.40 8.82 -5.19
CA ILE A 87 4.06 9.42 -5.09
C ILE A 87 3.77 10.33 -6.30
N ASN A 88 4.74 11.13 -6.73
CA ASN A 88 4.59 12.02 -7.88
C ASN A 88 4.38 11.23 -9.19
N ASP A 89 5.13 10.15 -9.39
CA ASP A 89 4.97 9.30 -10.58
C ASP A 89 3.63 8.55 -10.56
N LEU A 90 3.17 8.06 -9.40
CA LEU A 90 1.83 7.47 -9.26
C LEU A 90 0.73 8.49 -9.61
N LYS A 91 0.87 9.75 -9.17
CA LYS A 91 -0.04 10.82 -9.55
C LYS A 91 0.00 11.14 -11.05
N ALA A 92 1.20 11.15 -11.65
CA ALA A 92 1.38 11.36 -13.08
C ALA A 92 0.78 10.20 -13.91
N HIS A 93 0.75 8.98 -13.36
CA HIS A 93 0.05 7.82 -13.90
C HIS A 93 -1.49 7.90 -13.72
N GLY A 94 -2.01 9.03 -13.23
CA GLY A 94 -3.45 9.26 -13.06
C GLY A 94 -4.02 8.72 -11.75
N MET A 95 -3.17 8.28 -10.82
CA MET A 95 -3.63 7.80 -9.53
C MET A 95 -3.84 8.94 -8.52
N LYS A 96 -4.81 8.78 -7.63
CA LYS A 96 -5.14 9.77 -6.60
C LYS A 96 -4.79 9.24 -5.22
N MET A 97 -3.91 9.95 -4.52
CA MET A 97 -3.58 9.61 -3.15
C MET A 97 -4.75 9.98 -2.22
N VAL A 98 -5.26 9.01 -1.46
CA VAL A 98 -6.21 9.26 -0.39
C VAL A 98 -5.48 9.40 0.93
N ARG A 99 -5.94 10.30 1.78
CA ARG A 99 -5.36 10.51 3.11
C ARG A 99 -6.06 9.55 4.06
N ASN A 100 -5.33 8.58 4.61
CA ASN A 100 -5.88 7.69 5.63
C ASN A 100 -6.12 8.52 6.91
N ASN A 101 -7.38 8.72 7.27
CA ASN A 101 -7.81 9.62 8.34
C ASN A 101 -8.33 8.84 9.57
N HIS A 102 -7.79 7.63 9.80
CA HIS A 102 -8.13 6.84 10.98
C HIS A 102 -7.59 7.51 12.25
N HIS A 103 -8.49 8.15 13.00
CA HIS A 103 -8.34 8.65 14.36
C HIS A 103 -8.95 7.64 15.35
#